data_AF-A0A0J6C332-F1
#
_entry.id   AF-A0A0J6C332-F1
#
_cell.length_a   1.000
_cell.length_b   1.000
_cell.length_c   1.000
_cell.angle_alpha   90.00
_cell.angle_beta   90.00
_cell.angle_gamma   90.00
#
_symmetry.space_group_name_H-M   'P 1'
#
loop_
_entity.id
_entity.type
_entity.pdbx_description
1 polymer ?
#
loop_
_entity_poly.entity_id
_entity_poly.type
_entity_poly.pdbx_seq_one_letter_code
_entity_poly.pdbx_strand_id
1 'polypeptide(L)'
;MENKFELVEKYNIDVDVYLDKDGTTVSGKLPDNRLTKQFLRLYFTGQITKVWKEWLHNLYFALTAKGEEIYLPETNLSAFDVEKIINDKRGGKRAGAGSKRKTGYSTCTLRIPNILKESFKCYIDMYTQYTKDDEENIPYFTEEDDRLEAIRDMMGVLKHEERLIHERRRRAAEEEENKRQLSLF
;
A
#
# COMPACT_ATOMS: atom_id res chain seq x y z
N MET A 1 31.13 -18.64 16.54
CA MET A 1 31.19 -17.41 15.71
C MET A 1 30.56 -16.30 16.51
N GLU A 2 31.15 -15.11 16.52
CA GLU A 2 30.56 -13.94 17.19
C GLU A 2 29.24 -13.56 16.52
N ASN A 3 28.24 -13.22 17.33
CA ASN A 3 26.97 -12.73 16.84
C ASN A 3 27.18 -11.33 16.23
N LYS A 4 27.10 -11.24 14.90
CA LYS A 4 27.11 -9.97 14.18
C LYS A 4 25.67 -9.48 13.97
N PHE A 5 25.49 -8.16 13.93
CA PHE A 5 24.19 -7.50 13.80
C PHE A 5 24.20 -6.39 12.73
N GLU A 6 25.19 -6.41 11.82
CA GLU A 6 25.38 -5.38 10.80
C GLU A 6 24.22 -5.36 9.79
N LEU A 7 23.73 -6.52 9.37
CA LEU A 7 22.59 -6.62 8.44
C LEU A 7 21.28 -6.27 9.14
N VAL A 8 21.11 -6.75 10.37
CA VAL A 8 19.95 -6.44 11.21
C VAL A 8 19.79 -4.94 11.41
N GLU A 9 20.87 -4.23 11.75
CA GLU A 9 20.86 -2.77 11.90
C GLU A 9 20.63 -2.06 10.55
N LYS A 10 21.37 -2.45 9.50
CA LYS A 10 21.29 -1.80 8.18
C LYS A 10 19.90 -1.87 7.56
N TYR A 11 19.20 -3.00 7.70
CA TYR A 11 17.87 -3.22 7.12
C TYR A 11 16.73 -3.09 8.14
N ASN A 12 17.02 -2.60 9.35
CA ASN A 12 16.06 -2.40 10.43
C ASN A 12 15.22 -3.67 10.73
N ILE A 13 15.88 -4.83 10.77
CA ILE A 13 15.27 -6.14 11.04
C ILE A 13 15.21 -6.32 12.56
N ASP A 14 14.27 -5.65 13.21
CA ASP A 14 14.13 -5.73 14.65
C ASP A 14 13.30 -6.97 15.05
N VAL A 15 13.97 -8.00 15.58
CA VAL A 15 13.35 -9.28 15.97
C VAL A 15 13.90 -9.75 17.31
N ASP A 16 13.02 -9.82 18.31
CA ASP A 16 13.32 -10.42 19.61
C ASP A 16 13.32 -11.95 19.53
N VAL A 17 14.32 -12.55 20.17
CA VAL A 17 14.47 -14.00 20.33
C VAL A 17 14.13 -14.37 21.77
N TYR A 18 13.14 -15.24 21.95
CA TYR A 18 12.73 -15.75 23.26
C TYR A 18 13.52 -17.01 23.66
N LEU A 19 13.66 -17.26 24.96
CA LEU A 19 14.41 -18.43 25.48
C LEU A 19 13.72 -19.77 25.27
N ASP A 20 12.42 -19.77 24.94
CA ASP A 20 11.64 -20.97 24.66
C ASP A 20 10.38 -20.60 23.85
N LYS A 21 9.74 -21.61 23.27
CA LYS A 21 8.47 -21.47 22.54
C LYS A 21 7.38 -20.82 23.39
N ASP A 22 7.30 -21.21 24.66
CA ASP A 22 6.34 -20.67 25.64
C ASP A 22 6.88 -19.44 26.37
N GLY A 23 8.17 -19.13 26.22
CA GLY A 23 8.85 -18.10 26.99
C GLY A 23 8.32 -16.69 26.73
N THR A 24 8.07 -15.95 27.82
CA THR A 24 7.86 -14.50 27.85
C THR A 24 9.17 -13.71 27.99
N THR A 25 10.28 -14.41 28.26
CA THR A 25 11.60 -13.80 28.50
C THR A 25 12.38 -13.66 27.20
N VAL A 26 12.74 -12.43 26.86
CA VAL A 26 13.57 -12.09 25.71
C VAL A 26 15.03 -12.41 26.04
N SER A 27 15.66 -13.27 25.23
CA SER A 27 17.09 -13.63 25.32
C SER A 27 17.99 -12.59 24.64
N GLY A 28 17.46 -11.82 23.70
CA GLY A 28 18.22 -10.86 22.88
C GLY A 28 17.62 -10.70 21.49
N LYS A 29 18.36 -10.06 20.59
CA LYS A 29 17.98 -9.89 19.17
C LYS A 29 18.47 -11.06 18.31
N LEU A 30 17.78 -11.31 17.19
CA LEU A 30 18.18 -12.34 16.23
C LEU A 30 19.49 -11.92 15.53
N PRO A 31 20.57 -12.72 15.56
CA PRO A 31 21.83 -12.37 14.91
C PRO A 31 21.82 -12.62 13.39
N ASP A 32 22.72 -11.94 12.67
CA ASP A 32 22.83 -12.00 11.21
C ASP A 32 23.01 -13.43 10.68
N ASN A 33 23.78 -14.26 11.40
CA ASN A 33 24.05 -15.63 11.02
C ASN A 33 22.83 -16.57 11.12
N ARG A 34 21.68 -16.08 11.59
CA ARG A 34 20.40 -16.81 11.64
C ARG A 34 19.37 -16.27 10.67
N LEU A 35 19.73 -15.26 9.88
CA LEU A 35 18.87 -14.75 8.82
C LEU A 35 18.86 -15.71 7.63
N THR A 36 17.81 -16.51 7.50
CA THR A 36 17.63 -17.37 6.31
C THR A 36 16.83 -16.66 5.22
N LYS A 37 17.01 -17.07 3.96
CA LYS A 37 16.24 -16.51 2.84
C LYS A 37 14.72 -16.69 3.05
N GLN A 38 14.32 -17.83 3.60
CA GLN A 38 12.92 -18.14 3.91
C GLN A 38 12.41 -17.25 5.05
N PHE A 39 13.18 -17.09 6.12
CA PHE A 39 12.84 -16.20 7.24
C PHE A 39 12.67 -14.76 6.78
N LEU A 40 13.64 -14.20 6.07
CA LEU A 40 13.56 -12.83 5.55
C LEU A 40 12.35 -12.65 4.63
N ARG A 41 12.00 -13.66 3.83
CA ARG A 41 10.80 -13.67 2.97
C ARG A 41 9.50 -13.60 3.76
N LEU A 42 9.43 -14.24 4.92
CA LEU A 42 8.25 -14.20 5.77
C LEU A 42 8.25 -12.93 6.65
N TYR A 43 9.42 -12.47 7.08
CA TYR A 43 9.56 -11.28 7.91
C TYR A 43 9.06 -10.02 7.20
N PHE A 44 9.63 -9.61 6.05
CA PHE A 44 9.10 -8.42 5.35
C PHE A 44 7.70 -8.62 4.70
N THR A 45 7.10 -9.82 4.76
CA THR A 45 5.68 -10.00 4.37
C THR A 45 4.74 -9.97 5.58
N GLY A 46 5.27 -9.72 6.79
CA GLY A 46 4.50 -9.67 8.03
C GLY A 46 3.96 -11.03 8.49
N GLN A 47 4.58 -12.13 8.04
CA GLN A 47 4.10 -13.49 8.31
C GLN A 47 4.83 -14.18 9.46
N ILE A 48 5.79 -13.52 10.11
CA ILE A 48 6.46 -14.03 11.31
C ILE A 48 5.79 -13.46 12.56
N THR A 49 5.44 -14.32 13.51
CA THR A 49 4.78 -13.92 14.77
C THR A 49 5.73 -13.96 15.96
N LYS A 50 6.58 -14.99 16.05
CA LYS A 50 7.51 -15.19 17.17
C LYS A 50 8.79 -15.87 16.71
N VAL A 51 9.91 -15.55 17.34
CA VAL A 51 11.19 -16.23 17.14
C VAL A 51 11.75 -16.66 18.49
N TRP A 52 12.17 -17.90 18.64
CA TRP A 52 12.76 -18.39 19.88
C TRP A 52 14.00 -19.23 19.60
N LYS A 53 14.77 -19.44 20.65
CA LYS A 53 15.94 -20.29 20.65
C LYS A 53 15.76 -21.36 21.69
N GLU A 54 15.93 -22.62 21.32
CA GLU A 54 15.97 -23.71 22.29
C GLU A 54 17.28 -23.68 23.08
N TRP A 55 17.16 -23.61 24.40
CA TRP A 55 18.29 -23.48 25.31
C TRP A 55 19.31 -24.63 25.19
N LEU A 56 18.84 -25.88 25.08
CA LEU A 56 19.69 -27.08 25.11
C LEU A 56 20.57 -27.26 23.86
N HIS A 57 20.07 -26.87 22.68
CA HIS A 57 20.72 -27.19 21.41
C HIS A 57 21.16 -25.95 20.62
N ASN A 58 20.94 -24.74 21.16
CA ASN A 58 21.26 -23.48 20.50
C ASN A 58 20.61 -23.38 19.09
N LEU A 59 19.43 -24.00 18.94
CA LEU A 59 18.65 -24.03 17.71
C LEU A 59 17.67 -22.88 17.71
N TYR A 60 17.51 -22.22 16.56
CA TYR A 60 16.62 -21.08 16.41
C TYR A 60 15.41 -21.48 15.57
N PHE A 61 14.23 -21.01 15.96
CA PHE A 61 12.97 -21.31 15.31
C PHE A 61 12.12 -20.05 15.17
N ALA A 62 11.31 -20.00 14.13
CA ALA A 62 10.33 -18.95 13.91
C ALA A 62 8.93 -19.54 13.73
N LEU A 63 7.94 -18.93 14.36
CA LEU A 63 6.53 -19.24 14.19
C LEU A 63 5.96 -18.31 13.13
N THR A 64 5.24 -18.89 12.18
CA THR A 64 4.51 -18.13 11.17
C THR A 64 3.10 -17.77 11.66
N ALA A 65 2.48 -16.78 11.00
CA ALA A 65 1.07 -16.43 11.24
C ALA A 65 0.10 -17.59 10.95
N LYS A 66 0.53 -18.60 10.19
CA LYS A 66 -0.24 -19.83 9.91
C LYS A 66 -0.06 -20.92 10.96
N GLY A 67 0.78 -20.70 11.97
CA GLY A 67 1.11 -21.69 12.99
C GLY A 67 2.19 -22.69 12.57
N GLU A 68 2.82 -22.51 11.41
CA GLU A 68 3.94 -23.36 10.96
C GLU A 68 5.24 -22.92 11.64
N GLU A 69 6.03 -23.91 12.07
CA GLU A 69 7.34 -23.71 12.67
C GLU A 69 8.45 -23.85 11.63
N ILE A 70 9.38 -22.91 11.62
CA ILE A 70 10.48 -22.86 10.66
C ILE A 70 11.79 -22.88 11.43
N TYR A 71 12.63 -23.86 11.12
CA TYR A 71 13.98 -23.93 11.63
C TYR A 71 14.90 -22.90 10.96
N LEU A 72 15.72 -22.22 11.76
CA LEU A 72 16.69 -21.20 11.33
C LEU A 72 18.12 -21.75 11.47
N PRO A 73 18.62 -22.49 10.46
CA PRO A 73 20.01 -22.93 10.42
C PRO A 73 20.97 -21.73 10.40
N GLU A 74 22.22 -22.00 10.72
CA GLU A 74 23.28 -21.02 10.55
C GLU A 74 23.54 -20.77 9.06
N THR A 75 23.54 -19.50 8.66
CA THR A 75 23.66 -19.07 7.26
C THR A 75 24.55 -17.84 7.15
N ASN A 76 25.32 -17.77 6.07
CA ASN A 76 26.12 -16.60 5.73
C ASN A 76 25.45 -15.85 4.57
N LEU A 77 24.46 -15.02 4.88
CA LEU A 77 23.87 -14.12 3.89
C LEU A 77 24.70 -12.86 3.75
N SER A 78 24.82 -12.38 2.51
CA SER A 78 25.41 -11.07 2.22
C SER A 78 24.33 -9.98 2.14
N ALA A 79 24.73 -8.71 2.27
CA ALA A 79 23.85 -7.57 2.02
C ALA A 79 23.18 -7.63 0.63
N PHE A 80 23.90 -8.10 -0.38
CA PHE A 80 23.38 -8.29 -1.74
C PHE A 80 22.23 -9.32 -1.78
N ASP A 81 22.33 -10.42 -1.02
CA ASP A 81 21.25 -11.40 -0.93
C ASP A 81 20.00 -10.82 -0.26
N VAL A 82 20.17 -10.02 0.80
CA VAL A 82 19.08 -9.35 1.50
C VAL A 82 18.38 -8.36 0.57
N GLU A 83 19.15 -7.52 -0.15
CA GLU A 83 18.61 -6.57 -1.12
C GLU A 83 17.86 -7.26 -2.26
N LYS A 84 18.41 -8.38 -2.77
CA LYS A 84 17.73 -9.20 -3.77
C LYS A 84 16.39 -9.71 -3.25
N ILE A 85 16.30 -10.15 -2.00
CA ILE A 85 15.05 -10.63 -1.38
C ILE A 85 14.05 -9.50 -1.15
N ILE A 86 14.50 -8.33 -0.70
CA ILE A 86 13.64 -7.14 -0.56
C ILE A 86 13.05 -6.76 -1.91
N ASN A 87 13.87 -6.79 -2.98
CA ASN A 87 13.44 -6.48 -4.34
C ASN A 87 12.53 -7.56 -4.96
N ASP A 88 12.75 -8.83 -4.62
CA ASP A 88 11.94 -9.99 -5.07
C ASP A 88 10.51 -9.94 -4.53
N LYS A 89 10.27 -9.27 -3.39
CA LYS A 89 8.94 -9.08 -2.78
C LYS A 89 8.01 -8.11 -3.52
N ARG A 90 8.48 -7.43 -4.56
CA ARG A 90 7.59 -6.81 -5.56
C ARG A 90 7.13 -7.86 -6.59
N GLY A 91 6.61 -8.98 -6.08
CA GLY A 91 5.95 -10.01 -6.88
C GLY A 91 4.80 -9.39 -7.65
N GLY A 92 4.99 -9.23 -8.96
CA GLY A 92 4.05 -8.53 -9.85
C GLY A 92 4.69 -7.72 -10.98
N LYS A 93 6.03 -7.61 -11.03
CA LYS A 93 6.74 -6.94 -12.14
C LYS A 93 7.63 -7.88 -12.96
N ARG A 94 7.15 -9.07 -13.32
CA ARG A 94 7.73 -9.71 -14.52
C ARG A 94 7.20 -8.92 -15.72
N ALA A 95 8.05 -8.57 -16.68
CA ALA A 95 7.56 -8.06 -17.96
C ALA A 95 6.54 -9.08 -18.52
N GLY A 96 5.27 -8.68 -18.63
CA GLY A 96 4.17 -9.56 -19.05
C GLY A 96 3.38 -10.28 -17.94
N ALA A 97 3.66 -10.09 -16.65
CA ALA A 97 2.82 -10.61 -15.57
C ALA A 97 1.77 -9.57 -15.12
N GLY A 98 0.50 -9.95 -15.25
CA GLY A 98 -0.69 -9.11 -15.04
C GLY A 98 -1.67 -9.36 -16.19
N SER A 99 -2.98 -9.24 -15.94
CA SER A 99 -3.93 -9.24 -17.07
C SER A 99 -3.50 -8.15 -18.05
N LYS A 100 -3.44 -8.46 -19.35
CA LYS A 100 -3.13 -7.45 -20.38
C LYS A 100 -4.02 -6.24 -20.13
N ARG A 101 -3.43 -5.05 -20.08
CA ARG A 101 -4.16 -3.79 -19.90
C ARG A 101 -5.05 -3.64 -21.13
N LYS A 102 -6.36 -3.90 -21.00
CA LYS A 102 -7.31 -3.74 -22.10
C LYS A 102 -7.33 -2.32 -22.66
N THR A 103 -6.98 -1.33 -21.82
CA THR A 103 -7.04 0.10 -22.13
C THR A 103 -5.67 0.80 -22.13
N GLY A 104 -4.56 0.07 -21.90
CA GLY A 104 -3.21 0.64 -21.80
C GLY A 104 -2.88 1.39 -20.50
N TYR A 105 -3.88 1.83 -19.72
CA TYR A 105 -3.69 2.56 -18.46
C TYR A 105 -3.18 1.69 -17.31
N SER A 106 -2.29 2.25 -16.47
CA SER A 106 -1.94 1.67 -15.17
C SER A 106 -3.13 1.79 -14.21
N THR A 107 -3.52 0.70 -13.58
CA THR A 107 -4.62 0.68 -12.62
C THR A 107 -4.12 0.89 -11.18
N CYS A 108 -4.95 1.53 -10.35
CA CYS A 108 -4.78 1.66 -8.91
C CYS A 108 -6.09 1.28 -8.22
N THR A 109 -6.02 0.75 -6.99
CA THR A 109 -7.22 0.44 -6.20
C THR A 109 -7.61 1.66 -5.37
N LEU A 110 -8.81 2.20 -5.61
CA LEU A 110 -9.40 3.29 -4.83
C LEU A 110 -10.58 2.75 -4.00
N ARG A 111 -10.71 3.19 -2.75
CA ARG A 111 -11.88 2.89 -1.92
C ARG A 111 -12.91 4.00 -2.13
N ILE A 112 -14.09 3.62 -2.59
CA ILE A 112 -15.21 4.54 -2.82
C ILE A 112 -16.41 4.15 -1.97
N PRO A 113 -17.21 5.12 -1.48
CA PRO A 113 -18.52 4.83 -0.89
C PRO A 113 -19.40 4.07 -1.88
N ASN A 114 -20.16 3.09 -1.37
CA ASN A 114 -20.96 2.20 -2.23
C ASN A 114 -21.99 2.97 -3.09
N ILE A 115 -22.51 4.09 -2.59
CA ILE A 115 -23.47 4.95 -3.30
C ILE A 115 -22.90 5.55 -4.60
N LEU A 116 -21.58 5.75 -4.69
CA LEU A 116 -20.94 6.37 -5.87
C LEU A 116 -20.42 5.32 -6.86
N LYS A 117 -20.58 4.03 -6.57
CA LYS A 117 -19.95 2.95 -7.32
C LYS A 117 -20.35 2.95 -8.80
N GLU A 118 -21.65 3.08 -9.08
CA GLU A 118 -22.16 3.04 -10.45
C GLU A 118 -21.81 4.33 -11.22
N SER A 119 -21.91 5.50 -10.58
CA SER A 119 -21.48 6.77 -11.19
C SER A 119 -19.98 6.77 -11.53
N PHE A 120 -19.12 6.22 -10.66
CA PHE A 120 -17.68 6.11 -10.93
C PHE A 120 -17.37 5.13 -12.06
N LYS A 121 -18.10 4.01 -12.18
CA LYS A 121 -17.95 3.10 -13.32
C LYS A 121 -18.27 3.83 -14.63
N CYS A 122 -19.40 4.54 -14.67
CA CYS A 122 -19.81 5.35 -15.82
C CYS A 122 -18.76 6.40 -16.17
N TYR A 123 -18.21 7.09 -15.16
CA TYR A 123 -17.15 8.08 -15.37
C TYR A 123 -15.88 7.46 -15.93
N ILE A 124 -15.44 6.31 -15.42
CA ILE A 124 -14.25 5.61 -15.94
C ILE A 124 -14.47 5.18 -17.39
N ASP A 125 -15.67 4.68 -17.73
CA ASP A 125 -15.99 4.29 -19.10
C ASP A 125 -16.00 5.52 -20.03
N MET A 126 -16.72 6.58 -19.65
CA MET A 126 -16.73 7.85 -20.39
C MET A 126 -15.33 8.44 -20.60
N TYR A 127 -14.51 8.45 -19.55
CA TYR A 127 -13.13 8.94 -19.63
C TYR A 127 -12.27 8.10 -20.56
N THR A 128 -12.40 6.76 -20.48
CA THR A 128 -11.67 5.85 -21.36
C THR A 128 -12.00 6.14 -22.83
N GLN A 129 -13.29 6.25 -23.16
CA GLN A 129 -13.76 6.59 -24.51
C GLN A 129 -13.20 7.95 -24.96
N TYR A 130 -13.37 9.00 -24.15
CA TYR A 130 -12.88 10.35 -24.46
C TYR A 130 -11.37 10.39 -24.76
N THR A 131 -10.56 9.63 -24.02
CA THR A 131 -9.10 9.62 -24.21
C THR A 131 -8.61 8.74 -25.36
N LYS A 132 -9.46 7.86 -25.90
CA LYS A 132 -9.08 6.84 -26.89
C LYS A 132 -9.90 6.89 -28.18
N ASP A 133 -10.77 7.90 -28.31
CA ASP A 133 -11.70 8.12 -29.43
C ASP A 133 -11.01 8.05 -30.81
N ASP A 134 -9.74 8.46 -30.90
CA ASP A 134 -8.97 8.51 -32.15
C ASP A 134 -8.23 7.21 -32.53
N GLU A 135 -8.03 6.26 -31.60
CA GLU A 135 -7.09 5.15 -31.81
C GLU A 135 -7.75 3.76 -31.95
N GLU A 136 -8.84 3.48 -31.23
CA GLU A 136 -9.47 2.16 -31.21
C GLU A 136 -10.98 2.27 -30.93
N ASN A 137 -11.81 1.47 -31.61
CA ASN A 137 -13.24 1.36 -31.32
C ASN A 137 -13.44 0.53 -30.03
N ILE A 138 -13.27 1.18 -28.87
CA ILE A 138 -13.32 0.52 -27.56
C ILE A 138 -14.79 0.23 -27.22
N PRO A 139 -15.16 -1.02 -26.89
CA PRO A 139 -16.52 -1.35 -26.51
C PRO A 139 -16.91 -0.70 -25.17
N TYR A 140 -18.13 -0.18 -25.12
CA TYR A 140 -18.76 0.30 -23.89
C TYR A 140 -18.98 -0.85 -22.90
N PHE A 141 -18.79 -0.58 -21.61
CA PHE A 141 -19.10 -1.53 -20.54
C PHE A 141 -20.17 -1.02 -19.56
N THR A 142 -20.71 0.18 -19.82
CA THR A 142 -21.81 0.82 -19.10
C THR A 142 -22.97 1.11 -20.05
N GLU A 143 -24.19 1.09 -19.53
CA GLU A 143 -25.41 1.35 -20.30
C GLU A 143 -25.63 2.87 -20.49
N GLU A 144 -26.34 3.24 -21.55
CA GLU A 144 -26.55 4.65 -21.91
C GLU A 144 -27.32 5.44 -20.84
N ASP A 145 -28.39 4.84 -20.28
CA ASP A 145 -29.22 5.48 -19.25
C ASP A 145 -28.43 5.80 -17.98
N ASP A 146 -27.62 4.84 -17.51
CA ASP A 146 -26.76 5.01 -16.33
C ASP A 146 -25.72 6.12 -16.55
N ARG A 147 -25.21 6.25 -17.78
CA ARG A 147 -24.26 7.33 -18.14
C ARG A 147 -24.94 8.68 -18.10
N LEU A 148 -26.16 8.79 -18.64
CA LEU A 148 -26.93 10.04 -18.62
C LEU A 148 -27.26 10.47 -17.19
N GLU A 149 -27.61 9.52 -16.33
CA GLU A 149 -27.83 9.79 -14.90
C GLU A 149 -26.55 10.27 -14.23
N ALA A 150 -25.43 9.57 -14.44
CA ALA A 150 -24.13 9.97 -13.90
C ALA A 150 -23.70 11.37 -14.37
N ILE A 151 -23.96 11.74 -15.63
CA ILE A 151 -23.70 13.09 -16.16
C ILE A 151 -24.51 14.13 -15.40
N ARG A 152 -25.81 13.89 -15.19
CA ARG A 152 -26.70 14.82 -14.46
C ARG A 152 -26.22 15.03 -13.03
N ASP A 153 -25.87 13.95 -12.33
CA ASP A 153 -25.37 14.01 -10.96
C ASP A 153 -24.06 14.79 -10.86
N MET A 154 -23.10 14.49 -11.74
CA MET A 154 -21.82 15.20 -11.78
C MET A 154 -22.02 16.69 -12.07
N MET A 155 -22.88 17.05 -13.02
CA MET A 155 -23.20 18.45 -13.30
C MET A 155 -23.85 19.16 -12.10
N GLY A 156 -24.71 18.46 -11.35
CA GLY A 156 -25.33 18.99 -10.13
C GLY A 156 -24.28 19.33 -9.06
N VAL A 157 -23.35 18.40 -8.81
CA VAL A 157 -22.25 18.61 -7.86
C VAL A 157 -21.35 19.77 -8.28
N LEU A 158 -20.96 19.83 -9.56
CA LEU A 158 -20.11 20.90 -10.07
C LEU A 158 -20.76 22.28 -9.92
N LYS A 159 -22.03 22.43 -10.32
CA LYS A 159 -22.79 23.68 -10.15
C LYS A 159 -22.91 24.10 -8.68
N HIS A 160 -23.09 23.14 -7.78
CA HIS A 160 -23.16 23.43 -6.34
C HIS A 160 -21.82 23.95 -5.82
N GLU A 161 -20.71 23.31 -6.16
CA GLU A 161 -19.38 23.72 -5.71
C GLU A 161 -18.98 25.09 -6.30
N GLU A 162 -19.27 25.35 -7.57
CA GLU A 162 -19.07 26.67 -8.19
C GLU A 162 -19.78 27.76 -7.39
N ARG A 163 -21.06 27.55 -7.05
CA ARG A 163 -21.82 28.49 -6.24
C ARG A 163 -21.18 28.73 -4.88
N LEU A 164 -20.73 27.69 -4.19
CA LEU A 164 -20.06 27.81 -2.90
C LEU A 164 -18.73 28.57 -3.00
N ILE A 165 -17.95 28.37 -4.06
CA ILE A 165 -16.73 29.14 -4.32
C ILE A 165 -17.05 30.62 -4.49
N HIS A 166 -18.08 30.95 -5.29
CA HIS A 166 -18.50 32.34 -5.50
C HIS A 166 -18.98 33.00 -4.20
N GLU A 167 -19.78 32.31 -3.39
CA GLU A 167 -20.25 32.82 -2.10
C GLU A 167 -19.10 33.04 -1.10
N ARG A 168 -18.11 32.15 -1.05
CA ARG A 168 -16.91 32.32 -0.21
C ARG A 168 -16.12 33.55 -0.62
N ARG A 169 -15.94 33.78 -1.93
CA ARG A 169 -15.26 34.98 -2.45
C ARG A 169 -16.01 36.26 -2.12
N ARG A 170 -17.33 36.25 -2.26
CA ARG A 170 -18.19 37.39 -1.93
C ARG A 170 -18.10 37.75 -0.45
N ARG A 171 -18.22 36.76 0.45
CA ARG A 171 -18.09 36.99 1.91
C ARG A 171 -16.72 37.53 2.29
N ALA A 172 -15.64 37.01 1.69
CA ALA A 172 -14.29 37.53 1.92
C ALA A 172 -14.13 38.99 1.48
N ALA A 173 -14.73 39.38 0.34
CA ALA A 173 -14.72 40.76 -0.14
C ALA A 173 -15.54 41.69 0.78
N GLU A 174 -16.72 41.26 1.24
CA GLU A 174 -17.56 42.01 2.20
C GLU A 174 -16.86 42.17 3.56
N GLU A 175 -16.16 41.15 4.05
CA GLU A 175 -15.35 41.24 5.29
C GLU A 175 -14.17 42.21 5.15
N GLU A 176 -13.50 42.22 3.99
CA GLU A 176 -12.40 43.14 3.73
C GLU A 176 -12.90 44.59 3.63
N GLU A 177 -14.05 44.80 2.98
CA GLU A 177 -14.69 46.11 2.93
C GLU A 177 -15.14 46.59 4.31
N ASN A 178 -15.77 45.72 5.12
CA ASN A 178 -16.14 46.03 6.50
C ASN A 178 -14.92 46.39 7.37
N LYS A 179 -13.80 45.67 7.22
CA LYS A 179 -12.54 46.02 7.91
C LYS A 179 -12.01 47.38 7.48
N ARG A 180 -12.06 47.70 6.19
CA ARG A 180 -11.65 49.02 5.68
C ARG A 180 -12.55 50.13 6.22
N GLN A 181 -13.87 49.93 6.24
CA GLN A 181 -14.82 50.89 6.80
C GLN A 181 -14.61 51.09 8.31
N LEU A 182 -14.38 50.02 9.08
CA LEU A 182 -14.08 50.12 10.51
C LEU A 182 -12.74 50.80 10.82
N SER A 183 -11.77 50.76 9.90
CA SER A 183 -10.49 51.48 10.05
C SER A 183 -10.56 52.99 9.74
N LEU A 184 -11.70 53.45 9.20
CA LEU A 184 -11.94 54.86 8.86
C LEU A 184 -12.71 55.62 9.95
N PHE A 185 -13.19 54.93 10.98
CA PHE A 185 -13.81 55.50 12.19
C PHE A 185 -12.84 55.41 13.38
#